data_AF-A0A7Y3T108-F1
#
_entry.id   AF-A0A7Y3T108-F1
#
_cell.length_a   1.000
_cell.length_b   1.000
_cell.length_c   1.000
_cell.angle_alpha   90.00
_cell.angle_beta   90.00
_cell.angle_gamma   90.00
#
_symmetry.space_group_name_H-M   'P 1'
#
loop_
_entity.id
_entity.type
_entity.pdbx_description
1 polymer ?
#
loop_
_entity_poly.entity_id
_entity_poly.type
_entity_poly.pdbx_seq_one_letter_code
_entity_poly.pdbx_strand_id
1 'polypeptide(L)'
;MKGYKKLIFLFPSELFFFPSENQIYYFFCVAHRIITKSQKELAENTDVSFTYQEIKTGRKVTSIKFCISTNKTTCKNEIAATLEKINPKLQQNMDDINLVKEIIHEPITDVEALKILISAKGDINIVKEKYSYSAAVPKIENMVGWIIDAIKNDYKSPKGKVNKFNEYEQREYDFKELEKKLLGWK
;
A
#
# COMPACT_ATOMS: atom_id res chain seq x y z
N MET A 1 -3.42 22.95 -10.62
CA MET A 1 -3.90 22.13 -9.48
C MET A 1 -4.69 20.96 -10.04
N LYS A 2 -4.25 19.71 -9.81
CA LYS A 2 -4.93 18.50 -10.31
C LYS A 2 -6.07 18.15 -9.36
N GLY A 3 -7.30 18.49 -9.75
CA GLY A 3 -8.50 17.99 -9.09
C GLY A 3 -8.52 16.46 -9.13
N TYR A 4 -8.80 15.85 -7.99
CA TYR A 4 -9.01 14.41 -7.86
C TYR A 4 -10.18 13.99 -8.76
N LYS A 5 -9.97 12.94 -9.57
CA LYS A 5 -11.02 12.27 -10.34
C LYS A 5 -11.19 10.89 -9.74
N LYS A 6 -12.14 10.73 -8.81
CA LYS A 6 -12.55 9.40 -8.38
C LYS A 6 -13.47 8.84 -9.46
N LEU A 7 -13.09 7.70 -10.02
CA LEU A 7 -13.83 7.01 -11.07
C LEU A 7 -14.62 5.89 -10.40
N ILE A 8 -15.94 6.02 -10.38
CA ILE A 8 -16.84 4.96 -9.90
C ILE A 8 -17.59 4.43 -11.11
N PHE A 9 -17.50 3.12 -11.32
CA PHE A 9 -18.32 2.40 -12.28
C PHE A 9 -19.53 1.87 -11.53
N LEU A 10 -20.72 2.32 -11.92
CA LEU A 10 -21.97 1.75 -11.42
C LEU A 10 -22.64 1.02 -12.57
N PHE A 11 -22.93 -0.26 -12.36
CA PHE A 11 -23.74 -1.04 -13.29
C PHE A 11 -25.22 -0.74 -13.04
N PRO A 12 -26.03 -0.50 -14.09
CA PRO A 12 -27.47 -0.23 -13.94
C PRO A 12 -28.20 -1.36 -13.20
N SER A 13 -27.70 -2.59 -13.30
CA SER A 13 -28.21 -3.75 -12.55
C SER A 13 -27.99 -3.67 -11.04
N GLU A 14 -26.96 -2.95 -10.59
CA GLU A 14 -26.64 -2.77 -9.17
C GLU A 14 -27.39 -1.59 -8.56
N LEU A 15 -27.83 -0.64 -9.37
CA LEU A 15 -28.49 0.57 -8.88
C LEU A 15 -29.94 0.31 -8.47
N PHE A 16 -30.64 -0.63 -9.10
CA PHE A 16 -32.03 -1.00 -8.75
C PHE A 16 -32.36 -2.45 -9.17
N PHE A 17 -32.74 -3.28 -8.19
CA PHE A 17 -33.33 -4.60 -8.41
C PHE A 17 -34.76 -4.45 -8.93
N PHE A 18 -35.04 -4.46 -10.24
CA PHE A 18 -36.37 -4.80 -10.79
C PHE A 18 -36.31 -5.21 -12.29
N PRO A 19 -37.20 -6.13 -12.78
CA PRO A 19 -37.12 -6.74 -14.10
C PRO A 19 -38.12 -6.15 -15.15
N SER A 20 -37.83 -6.40 -16.44
CA SER A 20 -38.67 -6.30 -17.68
C SER A 20 -38.35 -5.19 -18.70
N GLU A 21 -38.35 -5.57 -19.98
CA GLU A 21 -37.75 -4.86 -21.13
C GLU A 21 -38.45 -3.53 -21.53
N ASN A 22 -39.72 -3.34 -21.18
CA ASN A 22 -40.47 -2.11 -21.49
C ASN A 22 -40.24 -0.98 -20.46
N GLN A 23 -39.59 -1.25 -19.32
CA GLN A 23 -39.27 -0.22 -18.34
C GLN A 23 -37.97 0.53 -18.64
N ILE A 24 -37.16 0.05 -19.60
CA ILE A 24 -35.84 0.63 -19.91
C ILE A 24 -35.95 2.08 -20.40
N TYR A 25 -36.96 2.40 -21.21
CA TYR A 25 -37.14 3.74 -21.77
C TYR A 25 -37.68 4.74 -20.74
N TYR A 26 -38.65 4.30 -19.92
CA TYR A 26 -39.18 5.09 -18.81
C TYR A 26 -38.10 5.36 -17.76
N PHE A 27 -37.29 4.33 -17.44
CA PHE A 27 -36.16 4.43 -16.54
C PHE A 27 -35.11 5.41 -17.07
N PHE A 28 -34.77 5.39 -18.36
CA PHE A 28 -33.79 6.33 -18.92
C PHE A 28 -34.24 7.79 -18.77
N CYS A 29 -35.51 8.09 -19.06
CA CYS A 29 -36.06 9.44 -18.90
C CYS A 29 -36.05 9.89 -17.43
N VAL A 30 -36.44 9.00 -16.50
CA VAL A 30 -36.47 9.31 -15.06
C VAL A 30 -35.06 9.45 -14.51
N ALA A 31 -34.16 8.53 -14.83
CA ALA A 31 -32.76 8.56 -14.42
C ALA A 31 -32.06 9.82 -14.96
N HIS A 32 -32.30 10.19 -16.22
CA HIS A 32 -31.75 11.42 -16.79
C HIS A 32 -32.27 12.67 -16.06
N ARG A 33 -33.57 12.71 -15.73
CA ARG A 33 -34.16 13.82 -14.96
C ARG A 33 -33.60 13.92 -13.55
N ILE A 34 -33.33 12.79 -12.90
CA ILE A 34 -32.72 12.75 -11.56
C ILE A 34 -31.28 13.24 -11.65
N ILE A 35 -30.47 12.64 -12.55
CA ILE A 35 -29.05 12.98 -12.68
C ILE A 35 -28.85 14.46 -13.03
N THR A 36 -29.62 15.00 -13.97
CA THR A 36 -29.53 16.43 -14.36
C THR A 36 -29.90 17.37 -13.22
N LYS A 37 -30.96 17.06 -12.46
CA LYS A 37 -31.34 17.85 -11.28
C LYS A 37 -30.28 17.77 -10.19
N SER A 38 -29.81 16.57 -9.86
CA SER A 38 -28.77 16.35 -8.85
C SER A 38 -27.45 17.02 -9.22
N GLN A 39 -27.08 17.05 -10.51
CA GLN A 39 -25.89 17.78 -10.96
C GLN A 39 -25.99 19.28 -10.66
N LYS A 40 -27.15 19.89 -10.94
CA LYS A 40 -27.39 21.31 -10.67
C LYS A 40 -27.38 21.60 -9.18
N GLU A 41 -28.11 20.79 -8.41
CA GLU A 41 -28.26 20.96 -6.97
C GLU A 41 -26.92 20.83 -6.22
N LEU A 42 -26.10 19.83 -6.56
CA LEU A 42 -24.79 19.65 -5.93
C LEU A 42 -23.81 20.76 -6.30
N ALA A 43 -23.83 21.24 -7.55
CA ALA A 43 -22.96 22.33 -7.99
C ALA A 43 -23.25 23.65 -7.28
N GLU A 44 -24.53 23.93 -6.99
CA GLU A 44 -24.98 25.17 -6.33
C GLU A 44 -24.83 25.10 -4.81
N ASN A 45 -25.17 23.97 -4.19
CA ASN A 45 -25.33 23.88 -2.73
C ASN A 45 -24.19 23.17 -2.00
N THR A 46 -23.25 22.53 -2.71
CA THR A 46 -22.20 21.71 -2.07
C THR A 46 -20.81 22.01 -2.60
N ASP A 47 -19.79 21.54 -1.87
CA ASP A 47 -18.38 21.66 -2.27
C ASP A 47 -17.98 20.69 -3.37
N VAL A 48 -18.90 19.84 -3.83
CA VAL A 48 -18.67 18.73 -4.75
C VAL A 48 -19.54 18.89 -5.98
N SER A 49 -18.95 18.64 -7.14
CA SER A 49 -19.63 18.58 -8.42
C SER A 49 -19.29 17.26 -9.11
N PHE A 50 -20.13 16.80 -10.03
CA PHE A 50 -19.81 15.60 -10.79
C PHE A 50 -20.25 15.70 -12.25
N THR A 51 -19.47 15.06 -13.11
CA THR A 51 -19.80 14.81 -14.52
C THR A 51 -19.99 13.30 -14.70
N TYR A 52 -20.75 12.89 -15.71
CA TYR A 52 -20.96 11.47 -15.98
C TYR A 52 -20.78 11.16 -17.47
N GLN A 53 -20.37 9.92 -17.76
CA GLN A 53 -20.24 9.39 -19.12
C GLN A 53 -20.93 8.03 -19.20
N GLU A 54 -21.73 7.83 -20.24
CA GLU A 54 -22.38 6.54 -20.52
C GLU A 54 -21.42 5.60 -21.25
N ILE A 55 -21.21 4.42 -20.71
CA ILE A 55 -20.44 3.34 -21.34
C ILE A 55 -21.43 2.42 -22.04
N LYS A 56 -21.30 2.33 -23.37
CA LYS A 56 -22.18 1.52 -24.22
C LYS A 56 -21.48 0.23 -24.63
N THR A 57 -22.24 -0.86 -24.62
CA THR A 57 -21.86 -2.13 -25.27
C THR A 57 -22.85 -2.37 -26.40
N GLY A 58 -22.42 -2.13 -27.64
CA GLY A 58 -23.31 -2.11 -28.81
C GLY A 58 -24.32 -0.96 -28.75
N ARG A 59 -25.63 -1.27 -28.87
CA ARG A 59 -26.72 -0.27 -28.84
C ARG A 59 -27.26 0.04 -27.43
N LYS A 60 -26.79 -0.68 -26.40
CA LYS A 60 -27.26 -0.54 -25.01
C LYS A 60 -26.22 0.17 -24.14
N VAL A 61 -26.67 1.03 -23.24
CA VAL A 61 -25.83 1.60 -22.17
C VAL A 61 -25.67 0.53 -21.09
N THR A 62 -24.44 0.14 -20.78
CA THR A 62 -24.11 -0.95 -19.85
C THR A 62 -23.61 -0.44 -18.52
N SER A 63 -23.00 0.74 -18.48
CA SER A 63 -22.50 1.33 -17.23
C SER A 63 -22.51 2.85 -17.31
N ILE A 64 -22.61 3.51 -16.17
CA ILE A 64 -22.43 4.96 -16.07
C ILE A 64 -21.17 5.21 -15.25
N LYS A 65 -20.27 6.01 -15.81
CA LYS A 65 -19.01 6.40 -15.20
C LYS A 65 -19.16 7.79 -14.60
N PHE A 66 -19.09 7.89 -13.28
CA PHE A 66 -19.12 9.18 -12.58
C PHE A 66 -17.69 9.70 -12.36
N CYS A 67 -17.50 10.98 -12.67
CA CYS A 67 -16.28 11.73 -12.39
C CYS A 67 -16.62 12.85 -11.41
N ILE A 68 -16.23 12.66 -10.15
CA ILE A 68 -16.50 13.60 -9.05
C ILE A 68 -15.31 14.55 -8.91
N SER A 69 -15.59 15.85 -8.81
CA SER A 69 -14.63 16.95 -8.61
C SER A 69 -15.08 17.86 -7.46
N THR A 70 -14.17 18.60 -6.84
CA THR A 70 -14.57 19.65 -5.88
C THR A 70 -14.74 20.99 -6.60
N ASN A 71 -15.73 21.76 -6.17
CA ASN A 71 -15.98 23.12 -6.65
C ASN A 71 -14.97 24.12 -6.05
N LYS A 72 -14.53 23.88 -4.81
CA LYS A 72 -13.52 24.71 -4.12
C LYS A 72 -12.09 24.20 -4.37
N THR A 73 -11.17 25.14 -4.51
CA THR A 73 -9.71 24.91 -4.64
C THR A 73 -9.00 24.72 -3.30
N THR A 74 -9.69 24.93 -2.17
CA THR A 74 -9.12 24.99 -0.82
C THR A 74 -9.29 23.72 0.02
N CYS A 75 -9.80 22.63 -0.56
CA CYS A 75 -9.88 21.36 0.15
C CYS A 75 -8.47 20.80 0.36
N LYS A 76 -8.01 20.75 1.61
CA LYS A 76 -6.78 20.03 1.98
C LYS A 76 -6.96 18.57 1.55
N ASN A 77 -5.97 18.03 0.85
CA ASN A 77 -5.99 16.66 0.33
C ASN A 77 -6.01 15.67 1.51
N GLU A 78 -7.19 15.24 1.96
CA GLU A 78 -7.30 14.03 2.76
C GLU A 78 -7.15 12.83 1.83
N ILE A 79 -5.99 12.18 1.92
CA ILE A 79 -5.66 11.01 1.14
C ILE A 79 -6.48 9.85 1.69
N ALA A 80 -7.49 9.39 0.95
CA ALA A 80 -8.09 8.08 1.20
C ALA A 80 -7.01 7.00 1.02
N ALA A 81 -6.86 6.12 2.02
CA ALA A 81 -5.75 5.18 2.20
C ALA A 81 -5.63 4.05 1.14
N THR A 82 -6.19 4.18 -0.06
CA THR A 82 -6.28 3.05 -1.00
C THR A 82 -5.53 3.17 -2.31
N LEU A 83 -4.95 4.31 -2.71
CA LEU A 83 -4.07 4.34 -3.88
C LEU A 83 -2.99 5.40 -3.68
N GLU A 84 -1.83 4.99 -3.14
CA GLU A 84 -0.62 5.78 -3.24
C GLU A 84 -0.38 6.08 -4.73
N LYS A 85 -0.24 7.37 -5.04
CA LYS A 85 0.16 7.84 -6.37
C LYS A 85 1.49 7.17 -6.71
N ILE A 86 1.43 6.11 -7.51
CA ILE A 86 2.60 5.57 -8.20
C ILE A 86 3.15 6.74 -9.01
N ASN A 87 4.30 7.24 -8.58
CA ASN A 87 4.98 8.32 -9.25
C ASN A 87 5.24 7.87 -10.70
N PRO A 88 4.80 8.58 -11.74
CA PRO A 88 4.90 8.13 -13.13
C PRO A 88 6.34 8.04 -13.69
N LYS A 89 7.35 8.07 -12.82
CA LYS A 89 8.78 7.92 -13.14
C LYS A 89 9.30 6.48 -13.04
N LEU A 90 8.48 5.52 -12.66
CA LEU A 90 8.87 4.12 -12.51
C LEU A 90 8.08 3.25 -13.49
N GLN A 91 8.40 3.37 -14.78
CA GLN A 91 8.42 2.18 -15.64
C GLN A 91 9.59 1.33 -15.14
N GLN A 92 9.40 0.63 -14.02
CA GLN A 92 10.33 -0.43 -13.61
C GLN A 92 10.37 -1.42 -14.76
N ASN A 93 11.56 -1.75 -15.23
CA ASN A 93 11.68 -2.75 -16.29
C ASN A 93 11.08 -4.05 -15.75
N MET A 94 10.41 -4.83 -16.61
CA MET A 94 9.85 -6.13 -16.23
C MET A 94 10.90 -7.02 -15.54
N ASP A 95 12.17 -6.81 -15.90
CA ASP A 95 13.35 -7.46 -15.36
C ASP A 95 13.56 -7.18 -13.86
N ASP A 96 13.39 -5.93 -13.40
CA ASP A 96 13.59 -5.55 -12.00
C ASP A 96 12.54 -6.22 -11.09
N ILE A 97 11.30 -6.33 -11.58
CA ILE A 97 10.20 -7.01 -10.88
C ILE A 97 10.50 -8.51 -10.76
N ASN A 98 11.01 -9.13 -11.82
CA ASN A 98 11.38 -10.54 -11.82
C ASN A 98 12.55 -10.82 -10.87
N LEU A 99 13.55 -9.93 -10.82
CA LEU A 99 14.67 -10.04 -9.87
C LEU A 99 14.20 -9.99 -8.42
N VAL A 100 13.25 -9.11 -8.07
CA VAL A 100 12.70 -9.04 -6.71
C VAL A 100 11.95 -10.31 -6.34
N LYS A 101 11.21 -10.90 -7.29
CA LYS A 101 10.56 -12.21 -7.11
C LYS A 101 11.55 -13.36 -6.96
N GLU A 102 12.73 -13.26 -7.56
CA GLU A 102 13.76 -14.30 -7.42
C GLU A 102 14.46 -14.21 -6.06
N ILE A 103 14.66 -12.98 -5.54
CA ILE A 103 15.23 -12.75 -4.21
C ILE A 103 14.30 -13.24 -3.11
N ILE A 104 13.00 -12.97 -3.26
CA ILE A 104 11.98 -13.35 -2.27
C ILE A 104 11.45 -14.74 -2.65
N HIS A 105 11.85 -15.78 -1.92
CA HIS A 105 11.41 -17.16 -2.18
C HIS A 105 9.91 -17.42 -1.92
N GLU A 106 9.14 -16.38 -1.59
CA GLU A 106 7.71 -16.45 -1.36
C GLU A 106 6.91 -15.97 -2.58
N PRO A 107 5.70 -16.52 -2.81
CA PRO A 107 4.84 -16.09 -3.91
C PRO A 107 4.33 -14.67 -3.66
N ILE A 108 4.93 -13.69 -4.33
CA ILE A 108 4.51 -12.28 -4.31
C ILE A 108 3.86 -11.87 -5.63
N THR A 109 2.89 -10.97 -5.57
CA THR A 109 2.26 -10.38 -6.75
C THR A 109 3.12 -9.26 -7.34
N ASP A 110 2.93 -8.97 -8.63
CA ASP A 110 3.67 -7.90 -9.35
C ASP A 110 3.51 -6.55 -8.66
N VAL A 111 2.30 -6.28 -8.14
CA VAL A 111 1.97 -5.04 -7.43
C VAL A 111 2.74 -4.93 -6.12
N GLU A 112 2.99 -6.04 -5.43
CA GLU A 112 3.76 -6.08 -4.18
C GLU A 112 5.25 -5.89 -4.43
N ALA A 113 5.79 -6.58 -5.43
CA ALA A 113 7.18 -6.37 -5.86
C ALA A 113 7.44 -4.91 -6.25
N LEU A 114 6.49 -4.28 -6.97
CA LEU A 114 6.54 -2.86 -7.30
C LEU A 114 6.56 -1.97 -6.05
N LYS A 115 5.76 -2.26 -5.01
CA LYS A 115 5.77 -1.47 -3.76
C LYS A 115 7.11 -1.54 -3.04
N ILE A 116 7.75 -2.70 -3.04
CA ILE A 116 9.09 -2.89 -2.47
C ILE A 116 10.11 -2.05 -3.24
N LEU A 117 10.10 -2.13 -4.58
CA LEU A 117 10.99 -1.37 -5.45
C LEU A 117 10.81 0.15 -5.30
N ILE A 118 9.55 0.62 -5.21
CA ILE A 118 9.23 2.02 -4.95
C ILE A 118 9.81 2.46 -3.60
N SER A 119 9.71 1.62 -2.57
CA SER A 119 10.25 1.91 -1.24
C SER A 119 11.79 1.96 -1.24
N ALA A 120 12.43 1.09 -2.02
CA ALA A 120 13.89 1.05 -2.22
C ALA A 120 14.42 2.09 -3.21
N LYS A 121 13.57 2.95 -3.79
CA LYS A 121 13.93 3.90 -4.86
C LYS A 121 14.55 3.25 -6.10
N GLY A 122 14.28 1.96 -6.34
CA GLY A 122 14.84 1.17 -7.45
C GLY A 122 16.15 0.44 -7.16
N ASP A 123 16.71 0.54 -5.95
CA ASP A 123 17.95 -0.17 -5.61
C ASP A 123 17.68 -1.60 -5.12
N ILE A 124 17.95 -2.58 -5.99
CA ILE A 124 17.74 -4.02 -5.72
C ILE A 124 18.65 -4.52 -4.59
N ASN A 125 19.86 -3.97 -4.48
CA ASN A 125 20.82 -4.36 -3.43
C ASN A 125 20.27 -4.10 -2.03
N ILE A 126 19.54 -2.99 -1.84
CA ILE A 126 18.91 -2.65 -0.55
C ILE A 126 17.84 -3.69 -0.20
N VAL A 127 17.05 -4.12 -1.18
CA VAL A 127 16.03 -5.16 -0.99
C VAL A 127 16.68 -6.48 -0.56
N LYS A 128 17.75 -6.90 -1.24
CA LYS A 128 18.51 -8.11 -0.91
C LYS A 128 19.10 -8.05 0.50
N GLU A 129 19.67 -6.91 0.86
CA GLU A 129 20.23 -6.69 2.20
C GLU A 129 19.14 -6.81 3.28
N LYS A 130 18.04 -6.05 3.16
CA LYS A 130 16.97 -6.08 4.16
C LYS A 130 16.29 -7.45 4.22
N TYR A 131 16.12 -8.13 3.08
CA TYR A 131 15.58 -9.49 3.05
C TYR A 131 16.44 -10.50 3.83
N SER A 132 17.77 -10.37 3.81
CA SER A 132 18.65 -11.25 4.60
C SER A 132 18.39 -11.16 6.11
N TYR A 133 17.93 -10.00 6.59
CA TYR A 133 17.59 -9.79 8.00
C TYR A 133 16.29 -10.48 8.40
N SER A 134 15.42 -10.82 7.43
CA SER A 134 14.17 -11.54 7.69
C SER A 134 14.42 -12.93 8.30
N ALA A 135 15.53 -13.59 7.94
CA ALA A 135 15.90 -14.91 8.46
C ALA A 135 16.18 -14.92 9.97
N ALA A 136 16.56 -13.78 10.54
CA ALA A 136 16.87 -13.64 11.96
C ALA A 136 15.64 -13.29 12.82
N VAL A 137 14.53 -12.90 12.19
CA VAL A 137 13.29 -12.53 12.89
C VAL A 137 12.41 -13.78 13.07
N PRO A 138 11.94 -14.06 14.30
CA PRO A 138 11.04 -15.19 14.52
C PRO A 138 9.67 -14.90 13.91
N LYS A 139 9.26 -15.74 12.96
CA LYS A 139 7.93 -15.78 12.29
C LYS A 139 7.45 -14.42 11.77
N ILE A 140 7.54 -14.22 10.46
CA ILE A 140 7.01 -13.05 9.77
C ILE A 140 5.67 -13.41 9.14
N GLU A 141 4.59 -12.70 9.51
CA GLU A 141 3.25 -12.97 8.96
C GLU A 141 3.04 -12.32 7.57
N ASN A 142 3.66 -11.17 7.34
CA ASN A 142 3.61 -10.45 6.06
C ASN A 142 5.02 -10.01 5.66
N MET A 143 5.66 -10.79 4.81
CA MET A 143 7.02 -10.55 4.35
C MET A 143 7.17 -9.23 3.59
N VAL A 144 6.22 -8.92 2.70
CA VAL A 144 6.22 -7.69 1.89
C VAL A 144 6.16 -6.46 2.79
N GLY A 145 5.22 -6.45 3.74
CA GLY A 145 5.07 -5.36 4.71
C GLY A 145 6.32 -5.17 5.56
N TRP A 146 6.92 -6.28 6.00
CA TRP A 146 8.12 -6.27 6.81
C TRP A 146 9.32 -5.67 6.06
N ILE A 147 9.54 -6.04 4.79
CA ILE A 147 10.63 -5.49 3.96
C ILE A 147 10.44 -3.99 3.74
N ILE A 148 9.21 -3.55 3.42
CA ILE A 148 8.91 -2.12 3.24
C ILE A 148 9.23 -1.33 4.51
N ASP A 149 8.84 -1.86 5.66
CA ASP A 149 9.11 -1.24 6.96
C ASP A 149 10.62 -1.22 7.28
N ALA A 150 11.33 -2.31 7.00
CA ALA A 150 12.78 -2.41 7.18
C ALA A 150 13.57 -1.43 6.31
N ILE A 151 13.10 -1.14 5.09
CA ILE A 151 13.69 -0.12 4.22
C ILE A 151 13.39 1.29 4.76
N LYS A 152 12.15 1.56 5.18
CA LYS A 152 11.73 2.87 5.69
C LYS A 152 12.47 3.26 6.97
N ASN A 153 12.65 2.31 7.88
CA ASN A 153 13.27 2.53 9.19
C ASN A 153 14.77 2.18 9.23
N ASP A 154 15.37 1.89 8.07
CA ASP A 154 16.77 1.49 7.90
C ASP A 154 17.23 0.45 8.94
N TYR A 155 16.53 -0.68 8.99
CA TYR A 155 16.85 -1.74 9.94
C TYR A 155 18.27 -2.24 9.74
N LYS A 156 18.99 -2.38 10.85
CA LYS A 156 20.38 -2.87 10.88
C LYS A 156 20.38 -4.36 11.21
N SER A 157 21.45 -5.04 10.79
CA SER A 157 21.65 -6.45 11.11
C SER A 157 21.42 -6.69 12.61
N PRO A 158 20.61 -7.69 12.99
CA PRO A 158 20.37 -8.00 14.39
C PRO A 158 21.71 -8.36 15.00
N LYS A 159 22.19 -7.50 15.91
CA LYS A 159 23.33 -7.82 16.76
C LYS A 159 22.95 -9.11 17.48
N GLY A 160 23.69 -10.19 17.21
CA GLY A 160 23.39 -11.52 17.72
C GLY A 160 23.04 -11.45 19.20
N LYS A 161 22.09 -12.28 19.66
CA LYS A 161 21.55 -12.27 21.03
C LYS A 161 22.67 -12.05 22.04
N VAL A 162 22.87 -10.80 22.43
CA VAL A 162 23.65 -10.49 23.61
C VAL A 162 22.69 -10.86 24.72
N ASN A 163 22.88 -12.03 25.29
CA ASN A 163 22.11 -12.41 26.46
C ASN A 163 22.28 -11.25 27.44
N LYS A 164 21.20 -10.52 27.73
CA LYS A 164 21.20 -9.48 28.78
C LYS A 164 21.63 -10.04 30.14
N PHE A 165 21.57 -11.36 30.28
CA PHE A 165 22.16 -12.09 31.39
C PHE A 165 23.68 -11.93 31.48
N ASN A 166 24.43 -11.74 30.39
CA ASN A 166 25.89 -11.65 30.37
C ASN A 166 26.43 -10.21 30.41
N GLU A 167 25.61 -9.23 30.79
CA GLU A 167 25.97 -7.80 30.85
C GLU A 167 26.62 -7.42 32.20
N TYR A 168 27.34 -8.36 32.81
CA TYR A 168 28.14 -8.16 34.02
C TYR A 168 29.61 -8.45 33.71
N GLU A 169 30.52 -7.73 34.38
CA GLU A 169 31.94 -8.10 34.38
C GLU A 169 32.06 -9.53 34.91
N GLN A 170 32.52 -10.45 34.07
CA GLN A 170 32.82 -11.80 34.52
C GLN A 170 33.92 -11.73 35.56
N ARG A 171 33.78 -12.49 36.64
CA ARG A 171 34.83 -12.54 37.67
C ARG A 171 36.10 -13.12 37.05
N GLU A 172 37.06 -12.25 36.78
CA GLU A 172 38.43 -12.65 36.51
C GLU A 172 39.09 -13.03 37.83
N TYR A 173 39.51 -14.29 37.94
CA TYR A 173 40.23 -14.78 39.10
C TYR A 173 41.71 -14.87 38.77
N ASP A 174 42.55 -14.18 39.54
CA ASP A 174 43.98 -14.49 39.57
C ASP A 174 44.19 -15.76 40.40
N PHE A 175 44.26 -16.90 39.71
CA PHE A 175 44.47 -18.21 40.31
C PHE A 175 45.73 -18.26 41.19
N LYS A 176 46.76 -17.47 40.86
CA LYS A 176 48.02 -17.44 41.59
C LYS A 176 47.87 -16.76 42.94
N GLU A 177 47.04 -15.72 43.02
CA GLU A 177 46.72 -15.04 44.28
C GLU A 177 45.81 -15.92 45.16
N LEU A 178 44.84 -16.59 44.55
CA LEU A 178 43.96 -17.53 45.25
C LEU A 178 44.72 -18.73 45.82
N GLU A 179 45.65 -19.29 45.06
CA GLU A 179 46.49 -20.41 45.50
C GLU A 179 47.34 -20.04 46.72
N LYS A 180 47.96 -18.84 46.72
CA LYS A 180 48.71 -18.34 47.87
C LYS A 180 47.83 -18.17 49.11
N LYS A 181 46.63 -17.61 48.95
CA LYS A 181 45.65 -17.45 50.04
C LYS A 181 45.18 -18.79 50.58
N LEU A 182 44.99 -19.79 49.72
CA LEU A 182 44.56 -21.13 50.11
C LEU A 182 45.65 -21.88 50.89
N LEU A 183 46.91 -21.74 50.47
CA LEU A 183 48.07 -22.40 51.10
C LEU A 183 48.61 -21.65 52.33
N GLY A 184 48.02 -20.51 52.69
CA GLY A 184 48.41 -19.73 53.86
C GLY A 184 49.77 -19.03 53.73
N TRP A 185 50.27 -18.85 52.50
CA TRP A 185 51.50 -18.12 52.25
C TRP A 185 51.18 -16.63 52.11
N LYS A 186 51.72 -15.82 53.03
CA LYS A 186 51.72 -14.35 52.92
C LYS A 186 52.80 -13.90 51.95
#